data_AF-A0A811GE14-F1
#
_entry.id   AF-A0A811GE14-F1
#
_cell.length_a   1.000
_cell.length_b   1.000
_cell.length_c   1.000
_cell.angle_alpha   90.00
_cell.angle_beta   90.00
_cell.angle_gamma   90.00
#
_symmetry.space_group_name_H-M   'P 1'
#
loop_
_entity.id
_entity.type
_entity.pdbx_description
1 polymer ?
#
loop_
_entity_poly.entity_id
_entity_poly.type
_entity_poly.pdbx_seq_one_letter_code
_entity_poly.pdbx_strand_id
1 'polypeptide(L)'
;MIKILLWLCICIVLIGLWKVVFKIIFHQHYHQFKINQLADLNNSAPTLTKPLSTHEVRIDEVEEYEQQLFDDVCELFFERQLTERNLNQAVVLQEGVYKKMPAKARTQIRKLDLEEWSIFWTFYDQSLEYYVGRYGVFYTHVDRFGDEHKREFKELHSRV
;
A
#
# COMPACT_ATOMS: atom_id res chain seq x y z
N MET A 1 28.67 6.30 -39.09
CA MET A 1 28.57 7.29 -37.99
C MET A 1 27.13 7.78 -37.81
N ILE A 2 26.49 8.39 -38.83
CA ILE A 2 25.08 8.87 -38.74
C ILE A 2 24.06 7.78 -38.35
N LYS A 3 24.20 6.55 -38.87
CA LYS A 3 23.30 5.43 -38.55
C LYS A 3 23.32 5.03 -37.06
N ILE A 4 24.47 5.20 -36.40
CA ILE A 4 24.63 4.85 -34.97
C ILE A 4 24.00 5.94 -34.10
N LEU A 5 24.19 7.21 -34.47
CA LEU A 5 23.53 8.34 -33.80
C LEU A 5 22.00 8.23 -33.88
N LEU A 6 21.48 7.82 -35.04
CA LEU A 6 20.05 7.67 -35.26
C LEU A 6 19.46 6.53 -34.43
N TRP A 7 20.18 5.41 -34.30
CA TRP A 7 19.82 4.31 -33.39
C TRP A 7 19.79 4.76 -31.93
N LEU A 8 20.79 5.54 -31.50
CA LEU A 8 20.87 6.05 -30.13
C LEU A 8 19.71 6.99 -29.79
N CYS A 9 19.33 7.89 -30.71
CA CYS A 9 18.16 8.74 -30.53
C CYS A 9 16.86 7.93 -30.40
N ILE A 10 16.69 6.88 -31.22
CA ILE A 10 15.51 6.00 -31.13
C ILE A 10 15.48 5.27 -29.78
N CYS A 11 16.61 4.76 -29.29
CA CYS A 11 16.69 4.11 -27.99
C CYS A 11 16.27 5.03 -26.84
N ILE A 12 16.70 6.30 -26.85
CA ILE A 12 16.34 7.27 -25.80
C ILE A 12 14.82 7.51 -25.79
N VAL A 13 14.21 7.68 -26.97
CA VAL A 13 12.75 7.88 -27.08
C VAL A 13 12.00 6.63 -26.61
N LEU A 14 12.46 5.43 -26.98
CA LEU A 14 11.86 4.17 -26.55
C LEU A 14 11.94 3.97 -25.03
N ILE A 15 13.06 4.31 -24.39
CA ILE A 15 13.22 4.22 -22.93
C ILE A 15 12.24 5.17 -22.23
N GLY A 16 12.09 6.40 -22.72
CA GLY A 16 11.13 7.36 -22.18
C GLY A 16 9.68 6.87 -22.28
N LEU A 17 9.29 6.37 -23.46
CA LEU A 17 7.96 5.81 -23.69
C LEU A 17 7.71 4.56 -22.84
N TRP A 18 8.71 3.70 -22.69
CA TRP A 18 8.60 2.50 -21.87
C TRP A 18 8.30 2.83 -20.41
N LYS A 19 8.95 3.85 -19.80
CA LYS A 19 8.66 4.23 -18.41
C LYS A 19 7.24 4.77 -18.23
N VAL A 20 6.73 5.54 -19.18
CA VAL A 20 5.36 6.07 -19.12
C VAL A 20 4.32 4.95 -19.25
N VAL A 21 4.52 4.03 -20.19
CA VAL A 21 3.63 2.88 -20.39
C VAL A 21 3.69 1.94 -19.18
N PHE A 22 4.88 1.69 -18.63
CA PHE A 22 5.04 0.85 -17.44
C PHE A 22 4.29 1.45 -16.24
N LYS A 23 4.38 2.77 -16.03
CA LYS A 23 3.62 3.47 -14.98
C LYS A 23 2.11 3.30 -15.16
N ILE A 24 1.58 3.40 -16.38
CA ILE A 24 0.14 3.25 -16.66
C ILE A 24 -0.34 1.80 -16.48
N ILE A 25 0.42 0.82 -16.96
CA ILE A 25 0.07 -0.60 -16.84
C ILE A 25 0.07 -1.05 -15.39
N PHE A 26 1.05 -0.64 -14.59
CA PHE A 26 1.10 -0.96 -13.15
C PHE A 26 -0.05 -0.28 -12.39
N HIS A 27 -0.33 0.98 -12.71
CA HIS A 27 -1.44 1.75 -12.12
C HIS A 27 -2.81 1.11 -12.43
N GLN A 28 -3.00 0.56 -13.64
CA GLN A 28 -4.24 -0.13 -14.02
C GLN A 28 -4.38 -1.53 -13.40
N HIS A 29 -3.29 -2.30 -13.30
CA HIS A 29 -3.34 -3.62 -12.66
C HIS A 29 -3.65 -3.53 -11.15
N TYR A 30 -3.19 -2.48 -10.47
CA TYR A 30 -3.50 -2.27 -9.05
C TYR A 30 -4.95 -1.85 -8.81
N HIS A 31 -5.54 -1.09 -9.74
CA HIS A 31 -6.98 -0.75 -9.69
C HIS A 31 -7.88 -1.98 -9.73
N GLN A 32 -7.54 -3.01 -10.53
CA GLN A 32 -8.31 -4.27 -10.56
C GLN A 32 -8.17 -5.06 -9.24
N PHE A 33 -6.99 -5.05 -8.62
CA PHE A 33 -6.79 -5.69 -7.31
C PHE A 33 -7.58 -4.98 -6.19
N LYS A 34 -7.67 -3.65 -6.25
CA LYS A 34 -8.49 -2.83 -5.34
C LYS A 34 -9.99 -3.12 -5.46
N ILE A 35 -10.50 -3.31 -6.69
CA ILE A 35 -11.91 -3.69 -6.92
C ILE A 35 -12.20 -5.06 -6.31
N ASN A 36 -11.29 -6.03 -6.46
CA ASN A 36 -11.47 -7.37 -5.90
C ASN A 36 -11.40 -7.38 -4.37
N GLN A 37 -10.48 -6.62 -3.76
CA GLN A 37 -10.40 -6.50 -2.30
C GLN A 37 -11.59 -5.73 -1.69
N LEU A 38 -12.09 -4.70 -2.38
CA LEU A 38 -13.26 -3.94 -1.93
C LEU A 38 -14.56 -4.74 -2.12
N ALA A 39 -14.62 -5.62 -3.13
CA ALA A 39 -15.67 -6.62 -3.27
C ALA A 39 -15.62 -7.66 -2.14
N ASP A 40 -14.42 -8.14 -1.76
CA ASP A 40 -14.25 -9.09 -0.65
C ASP A 40 -14.61 -8.48 0.72
N LEU A 41 -14.33 -7.19 0.90
CA LEU A 41 -14.72 -6.40 2.07
C LEU A 41 -16.24 -6.29 2.20
N ASN A 42 -16.95 -6.08 1.08
CA ASN A 42 -18.41 -6.04 1.06
C ASN A 42 -19.06 -7.40 1.32
N ASN A 43 -18.39 -8.50 0.97
CA ASN A 43 -18.93 -9.86 1.15
C ASN A 43 -18.73 -10.41 2.57
N SER A 44 -17.86 -9.80 3.39
CA SER A 44 -17.51 -10.29 4.73
C SER A 44 -18.19 -9.54 5.89
N ALA A 45 -19.02 -8.52 5.62
CA ALA A 45 -19.72 -7.75 6.66
C ALA A 45 -21.20 -8.18 6.78
N PRO A 46 -21.66 -8.71 7.95
CA PRO A 46 -23.09 -8.85 8.20
C PRO A 46 -23.69 -7.47 8.53
N THR A 47 -24.52 -6.97 7.59
CA THR A 47 -25.58 -5.97 7.72
C THR A 47 -25.41 -4.86 8.77
N LEU A 48 -25.09 -3.63 8.31
CA LEU A 48 -25.81 -2.44 8.74
C LEU A 48 -25.99 -1.47 7.57
N THR A 49 -27.25 -1.15 7.33
CA THR A 49 -27.84 -0.44 6.20
C THR A 49 -27.34 1.01 6.04
N LYS A 50 -26.81 1.36 4.85
CA LYS A 50 -27.18 2.58 4.09
C LYS A 50 -26.64 2.49 2.66
N PRO A 51 -27.49 2.51 1.60
CA PRO A 51 -26.99 2.57 0.23
C PRO A 51 -26.58 4.01 -0.07
N LEU A 52 -25.28 4.30 -0.09
CA LEU A 52 -24.80 5.58 -0.58
C LEU A 52 -24.46 5.45 -2.07
N SER A 53 -25.46 5.84 -2.87
CA SER A 53 -25.36 6.64 -4.08
C SER A 53 -23.98 6.74 -4.72
N THR A 54 -23.91 6.28 -5.98
CA THR A 54 -23.09 6.83 -7.08
C THR A 54 -22.06 7.85 -6.61
N HIS A 55 -20.85 7.37 -6.32
CA HIS A 55 -19.71 8.26 -6.14
C HIS A 55 -19.37 8.80 -7.53
N GLU A 56 -19.95 9.97 -7.84
CA GLU A 56 -19.35 10.89 -8.80
C GLU A 56 -17.85 10.91 -8.51
N VAL A 57 -17.06 10.62 -9.54
CA VAL A 57 -15.61 10.79 -9.54
C VAL A 57 -15.35 12.29 -9.43
N ARG A 58 -15.56 12.83 -8.24
CA ARG A 58 -15.03 14.12 -7.86
C ARG A 58 -13.54 13.88 -7.71
N ILE A 59 -12.80 14.22 -8.77
CA ILE A 59 -11.37 14.40 -8.71
C ILE A 59 -11.16 15.59 -7.78
N ASP A 60 -11.23 15.35 -6.47
CA ASP A 60 -10.52 16.21 -5.53
C ASP A 60 -9.07 16.11 -5.98
N GLU A 61 -8.50 17.20 -6.45
CA GLU A 61 -7.06 17.33 -6.60
C GLU A 61 -6.47 16.95 -5.24
N VAL A 62 -5.89 15.76 -5.16
CA VAL A 62 -5.19 15.33 -3.96
C VAL A 62 -3.99 16.24 -3.86
N GLU A 63 -3.92 17.00 -2.78
CA GLU A 63 -2.77 17.86 -2.55
C GLU A 63 -1.53 16.98 -2.48
N GLU A 64 -0.53 17.28 -3.33
CA GLU A 64 0.73 16.52 -3.41
C GLU A 64 1.41 16.40 -2.04
N TYR A 65 1.21 17.42 -1.19
CA TYR A 65 1.63 17.42 0.21
C TYR A 65 0.99 16.31 1.05
N GLU A 66 -0.30 15.99 0.88
CA GLU A 66 -0.94 14.90 1.64
C GLU A 66 -0.38 13.54 1.22
N GLN A 67 -0.08 13.36 -0.07
CA GLN A 67 0.58 12.15 -0.55
C GLN A 67 2.00 12.03 0.01
N GLN A 68 2.76 13.13 0.06
CA GLN A 68 4.07 13.18 0.72
C GLN A 68 3.96 12.80 2.19
N LEU A 69 3.00 13.38 2.92
CA LEU A 69 2.79 13.10 4.33
C LEU A 69 2.53 11.61 4.60
N PHE A 70 1.77 10.94 3.73
CA PHE A 70 1.54 9.50 3.87
C PHE A 70 2.85 8.70 3.74
N ASP A 71 3.66 9.00 2.71
CA ASP A 71 4.96 8.34 2.49
C ASP A 71 5.91 8.57 3.69
N ASP A 72 6.02 9.81 4.17
CA ASP A 72 6.89 10.17 5.30
C ASP A 72 6.51 9.39 6.57
N VAL A 73 5.21 9.24 6.85
CA VAL A 73 4.74 8.45 7.99
C VAL A 73 5.06 6.96 7.82
N CYS A 74 4.96 6.45 6.60
CA CYS A 74 5.33 5.06 6.30
C CYS A 74 6.83 4.81 6.50
N GLU A 75 7.69 5.73 6.05
CA GLU A 75 9.13 5.66 6.24
C GLU A 75 9.48 5.65 7.74
N LEU A 76 8.92 6.59 8.52
CA LEU A 76 9.06 6.64 9.97
C LEU A 76 8.55 5.37 10.68
N PHE A 77 7.53 4.70 10.10
CA PHE A 77 7.04 3.44 10.63
C PHE A 77 8.02 2.30 10.34
N PHE A 78 8.59 2.24 9.13
CA PHE A 78 9.61 1.27 8.74
C PHE A 78 10.85 1.39 9.63
N GLU A 79 11.35 2.60 9.87
CA GLU A 79 12.52 2.88 10.71
C GLU A 79 12.43 2.31 12.13
N ARG A 80 11.23 2.18 12.68
CA ARG A 80 11.01 1.64 14.03
C ARG A 80 11.30 0.15 14.17
N GLN A 81 11.32 -0.59 13.06
CA GLN A 81 11.62 -2.03 13.04
C GLN A 81 10.83 -2.83 14.09
N LEU A 82 9.53 -2.54 14.22
CA LEU A 82 8.68 -3.23 15.19
C LEU A 82 8.57 -4.71 14.84
N THR A 83 8.49 -5.53 15.89
CA THR A 83 8.31 -6.98 15.77
C THR A 83 7.16 -7.45 16.65
N GLU A 84 6.25 -6.53 16.99
CA GLU A 84 5.10 -6.80 17.85
C GLU A 84 4.13 -7.77 17.17
N ARG A 85 3.82 -8.87 17.86
CA ARG A 85 2.95 -9.92 17.34
C ARG A 85 1.64 -10.05 18.11
N ASN A 86 1.53 -9.39 19.25
CA ASN A 86 0.35 -9.42 20.08
C ASN A 86 -0.77 -8.59 19.44
N LEU A 87 -1.84 -9.28 19.06
CA LEU A 87 -3.04 -8.67 18.49
C LEU A 87 -3.66 -7.60 19.40
N ASN A 88 -3.53 -7.71 20.73
CA ASN A 88 -4.05 -6.70 21.65
C ASN A 88 -3.31 -5.35 21.53
N GLN A 89 -2.06 -5.37 21.06
CA GLN A 89 -1.29 -4.17 20.79
C GLN A 89 -1.56 -3.59 19.39
N ALA A 90 -2.22 -4.35 18.51
CA ALA A 90 -2.50 -3.92 17.14
C ALA A 90 -3.31 -2.62 17.09
N VAL A 91 -4.27 -2.44 18.00
CA VAL A 91 -5.08 -1.20 18.07
C VAL A 91 -4.22 0.01 18.44
N VAL A 92 -3.32 -0.14 19.39
CA VAL A 92 -2.41 0.95 19.82
C VAL A 92 -1.45 1.32 18.70
N LEU A 93 -0.91 0.31 17.99
CA LEU A 93 -0.07 0.52 16.81
C LEU A 93 -0.86 1.21 15.69
N GLN A 94 -2.08 0.74 15.42
CA GLN A 94 -3.00 1.28 14.44
C GLN A 94 -3.24 2.77 14.66
N GLU A 95 -3.72 3.15 15.84
CA GLU A 95 -4.01 4.52 16.20
C GLU A 95 -2.76 5.40 16.25
N GLY A 96 -1.64 4.85 16.73
CA GLY A 96 -0.36 5.55 16.85
C GLY A 96 0.20 6.02 15.50
N VAL A 97 -0.05 5.25 14.44
CA VAL A 97 0.28 5.59 13.05
C VAL A 97 -0.82 6.43 12.43
N TYR A 98 -2.09 6.00 12.57
CA TYR A 98 -3.23 6.63 11.90
C TYR A 98 -3.39 8.11 12.25
N LYS A 99 -3.15 8.50 13.51
CA LYS A 99 -3.22 9.91 13.94
C LYS A 99 -2.22 10.84 13.25
N LYS A 100 -1.21 10.29 12.58
CA LYS A 100 -0.18 11.04 11.85
C LYS A 100 -0.44 11.06 10.34
N MET A 101 -1.34 10.22 9.86
CA MET A 101 -1.68 10.09 8.44
C MET A 101 -2.54 11.28 7.97
N PRO A 102 -2.65 11.50 6.66
CA PRO A 102 -3.58 12.48 6.08
C PRO A 102 -5.02 12.26 6.54
N ALA A 103 -5.81 13.33 6.58
CA ALA A 103 -7.17 13.30 7.16
C ALA A 103 -8.13 12.34 6.45
N LYS A 104 -7.95 12.14 5.13
CA LYS A 104 -8.77 11.21 4.33
C LYS A 104 -8.23 9.78 4.30
N ALA A 105 -7.12 9.49 5.00
CA ALA A 105 -6.60 8.14 5.10
C ALA A 105 -7.63 7.23 5.80
N ARG A 106 -7.56 5.94 5.52
CA ARG A 106 -8.40 4.91 6.15
C ARG A 106 -7.52 3.85 6.75
N THR A 107 -8.03 3.18 7.79
CA THR A 107 -7.31 2.10 8.44
C THR A 107 -8.23 0.95 8.84
N GLN A 108 -7.71 -0.26 8.85
CA GLN A 108 -8.42 -1.46 9.29
C GLN A 108 -7.45 -2.48 9.89
N ILE A 109 -7.89 -3.18 10.94
CA ILE A 109 -7.27 -4.42 11.40
C ILE A 109 -8.01 -5.58 10.76
N ARG A 110 -7.28 -6.47 10.10
CA ARG A 110 -7.79 -7.72 9.54
C ARG A 110 -7.28 -8.88 10.38
N LYS A 111 -8.20 -9.72 10.85
CA LYS A 111 -7.86 -11.04 11.37
C LYS A 111 -7.92 -12.02 10.20
N LEU A 112 -6.88 -12.81 10.05
CA LEU A 112 -6.73 -13.81 9.00
C LEU A 112 -6.81 -15.20 9.63
N ASP A 113 -6.70 -16.23 8.80
CA ASP A 113 -6.65 -17.60 9.29
C ASP A 113 -5.38 -17.85 10.12
N LEU A 114 -5.35 -18.94 10.88
CA LEU A 114 -4.15 -19.41 11.60
C LEU A 114 -3.58 -18.39 12.61
N GLU A 115 -4.44 -17.58 13.23
CA GLU A 115 -4.07 -16.53 14.20
C GLU A 115 -3.22 -15.40 13.60
N GLU A 116 -3.14 -15.32 12.27
CA GLU A 116 -2.46 -14.25 11.56
C GLU A 116 -3.33 -13.00 11.54
N TRP A 117 -2.70 -11.84 11.42
CA TRP A 117 -3.42 -10.57 11.36
C TRP A 117 -2.61 -9.51 10.64
N SER A 118 -3.30 -8.51 10.09
CA SER A 118 -2.65 -7.33 9.52
C SER A 118 -3.33 -6.03 9.91
N ILE A 119 -2.55 -4.95 9.95
CA ILE A 119 -3.07 -3.59 9.96
C ILE A 119 -2.83 -3.00 8.59
N PHE A 120 -3.89 -2.47 7.99
CA PHE A 120 -3.83 -1.82 6.69
C PHE A 120 -4.14 -0.33 6.87
N TRP A 121 -3.35 0.53 6.25
CA TRP A 121 -3.64 1.94 6.07
C TRP A 121 -3.66 2.26 4.58
N THR A 122 -4.60 3.08 4.13
CA THR A 122 -4.76 3.45 2.72
C THR A 122 -5.01 4.93 2.56
N PHE A 123 -4.46 5.50 1.50
CA PHE A 123 -4.72 6.86 1.09
C PHE A 123 -4.63 6.93 -0.44
N TYR A 124 -5.78 7.09 -1.11
CA TYR A 124 -5.88 7.01 -2.57
C TYR A 124 -5.22 5.74 -3.14
N ASP A 125 -4.06 5.89 -3.79
CA ASP A 125 -3.32 4.80 -4.42
C ASP A 125 -2.13 4.33 -3.57
N GLN A 126 -1.89 4.98 -2.44
CA GLN A 126 -0.89 4.58 -1.46
C GLN A 126 -1.47 3.61 -0.43
N SER A 127 -0.61 2.71 0.04
CA SER A 127 -0.98 1.78 1.10
C SER A 127 0.20 1.45 2.00
N LEU A 128 -0.10 1.13 3.25
CA LEU A 128 0.82 0.55 4.22
C LEU A 128 0.16 -0.68 4.82
N GLU A 129 0.87 -1.80 4.84
CA GLU A 129 0.49 -3.03 5.49
C GLU A 129 1.54 -3.43 6.52
N TYR A 130 1.07 -3.70 7.73
CA TYR A 130 1.82 -4.39 8.77
C TYR A 130 1.17 -5.75 8.98
N TYR A 131 1.77 -6.79 8.42
CA TYR A 131 1.28 -8.16 8.47
C TYR A 131 2.09 -8.98 9.47
N VAL A 132 1.39 -9.66 10.37
CA VAL A 132 1.95 -10.58 11.34
C VAL A 132 1.48 -11.98 11.01
N GLY A 133 2.42 -12.80 10.56
CA GLY A 133 2.20 -14.20 10.28
C GLY A 133 2.96 -15.10 11.23
N ARG A 134 2.75 -16.41 11.09
CA ARG A 134 3.46 -17.43 11.88
C ARG A 134 4.98 -17.36 11.73
N TYR A 135 5.45 -17.02 10.54
CA TYR A 135 6.88 -17.08 10.19
C TYR A 135 7.63 -15.77 10.41
N GLY A 136 6.93 -14.71 10.76
CA GLY A 136 7.54 -13.40 10.88
C GLY A 136 6.56 -12.24 10.76
N VAL A 137 7.15 -11.05 10.79
CA VAL A 137 6.46 -9.78 10.62
C VAL A 137 6.90 -9.18 9.29
N PHE A 138 5.93 -8.69 8.52
CA PHE A 138 6.14 -8.21 7.17
C PHE A 138 5.51 -6.82 7.03
N TYR A 139 6.28 -5.93 6.43
CA TYR A 139 5.91 -4.57 6.13
C TYR A 139 5.87 -4.42 4.63
N THR A 140 4.78 -3.86 4.12
CA THR A 140 4.64 -3.53 2.70
C THR A 140 4.09 -2.12 2.59
N HIS A 141 4.79 -1.25 1.89
CA HIS A 141 4.31 0.09 1.58
C HIS A 141 4.33 0.31 0.07
N VAL A 142 3.22 0.77 -0.49
CA VAL A 142 3.16 1.27 -1.86
C VAL A 142 3.11 2.79 -1.78
N ASP A 143 4.14 3.44 -2.34
CA ASP A 143 4.28 4.89 -2.29
C ASP A 143 3.44 5.61 -3.36
N ARG A 144 3.50 6.94 -3.39
CA ARG A 144 2.71 7.74 -4.35
C ARG A 144 3.11 7.51 -5.82
N PHE A 145 4.29 6.96 -6.06
CA PHE A 145 4.78 6.63 -7.40
C PHE A 145 4.37 5.22 -7.83
N GLY A 146 3.81 4.44 -6.89
CA GLY A 146 3.42 3.05 -7.08
C GLY A 146 4.57 2.07 -6.84
N ASP A 147 5.71 2.53 -6.29
CA ASP A 147 6.83 1.67 -5.97
C ASP A 147 6.56 0.94 -4.64
N GLU A 148 6.85 -0.36 -4.62
CA GLU A 148 6.59 -1.23 -3.49
C GLU A 148 7.85 -1.42 -2.63
N HIS A 149 7.77 -0.97 -1.38
CA HIS A 149 8.82 -1.05 -0.37
C HIS A 149 8.48 -2.15 0.63
N LYS A 150 9.40 -3.12 0.80
CA LYS A 150 9.20 -4.28 1.68
C LYS A 150 10.25 -4.37 2.76
N ARG A 151 9.83 -4.83 3.94
CA ARG A 151 10.73 -5.24 5.01
C ARG A 151 10.16 -6.46 5.73
N GLU A 152 11.00 -7.45 5.98
CA GLU A 152 10.60 -8.69 6.65
C GLU A 152 11.49 -8.97 7.85
N PHE A 153 10.87 -9.43 8.93
CA PHE A 153 11.52 -9.90 10.15
C PHE A 153 11.12 -11.35 10.34
N LYS A 154 11.93 -12.24 9.77
CA LYS A 154 11.75 -13.69 9.88
C LYS A 154 12.21 -14.18 11.25
N GLU A 155 11.49 -15.15 11.78
CA GLU A 155 11.96 -15.85 12.97
C GLU A 155 13.12 -16.77 12.60
N LEU A 156 14.28 -16.58 13.23
CA LEU A 156 15.32 -17.59 13.26
C LEU A 156 14.77 -18.74 14.10
N HIS A 157 14.15 -19.72 13.45
CA HIS A 157 14.03 -21.04 14.07
C HIS A 157 15.44 -21.52 14.36
N SER A 158 15.87 -21.39 15.62
CA SER A 158 16.95 -22.20 16.16
C SER A 158 16.56 -23.65 15.89
N ARG A 159 17.25 -24.28 14.93
CA ARG A 159 17.20 -25.73 14.76
C ARG A 159 17.57 -26.33 16.12
N VAL A 160 16.57 -26.85 16.83
CA VAL A 160 16.78 -27.79 17.93
C VAL A 160 17.01 -29.16 17.32
#